data_AF-A0A350EZL9-F1
#
_entry.id   AF-A0A350EZL9-F1
#
_cell.length_a   1.000
_cell.length_b   1.000
_cell.length_c   1.000
_cell.angle_alpha   90.00
_cell.angle_beta   90.00
_cell.angle_gamma   90.00
#
_symmetry.space_group_name_H-M   'P 1'
#
loop_
_entity.id
_entity.type
_entity.pdbx_description
1 polymer ?
#
loop_
_entity_poly.entity_id
_entity_poly.type
_entity_poly.pdbx_seq_one_letter_code
_entity_poly.pdbx_strand_id
1 'polypeptide(L)'
;MIMLKKALLLGAVAAMAATSLQGAVVRIAADVTTDTTWRATNTYILDTVIYVRNSATLTIEPGTVVKGATTVTIPRDGIPNNVSALWVTR
;
A
#
# COMPACT_ATOMS: atom_id res chain seq x y z
N MET A 1 -47.31 22.54 41.97
CA MET A 1 -46.81 22.30 40.60
C MET A 1 -46.23 20.89 40.55
N ILE A 2 -46.61 20.15 39.53
CA ILE A 2 -46.63 18.69 39.40
C ILE A 2 -45.25 18.13 38.97
N MET A 3 -44.81 17.09 39.69
CA MET A 3 -43.94 15.95 39.31
C MET A 3 -42.50 16.12 38.79
N LEU A 4 -41.60 15.54 39.59
CA LEU A 4 -40.30 14.95 39.30
C LEU A 4 -40.21 14.25 37.92
N LYS A 5 -39.21 14.61 37.10
CA LYS A 5 -38.72 13.78 35.99
C LYS A 5 -37.23 13.51 36.18
N LYS A 6 -36.91 12.33 36.74
CA LYS A 6 -35.61 11.68 36.54
C LYS A 6 -35.50 11.33 35.05
N ALA A 7 -34.44 11.76 34.37
CA ALA A 7 -34.08 11.23 33.06
C ALA A 7 -32.55 11.28 32.86
N LEU A 8 -31.97 10.09 32.99
CA LEU A 8 -30.80 9.54 32.30
C LEU A 8 -29.53 10.39 32.13
N LEU A 9 -28.49 9.99 32.88
CA LEU A 9 -27.12 10.03 32.38
C LEU A 9 -27.05 9.19 31.08
N LEU A 10 -26.77 9.83 29.95
CA LEU A 10 -26.31 9.15 28.74
C LEU A 10 -24.82 9.41 28.63
N GLY A 11 -24.02 8.44 29.06
CA GLY A 11 -22.61 8.39 28.70
C GLY A 11 -22.52 8.36 27.18
N ALA A 12 -21.92 9.40 26.60
CA ALA A 12 -21.56 9.39 25.20
C ALA A 12 -20.45 8.35 25.02
N VAL A 13 -20.85 7.13 24.65
CA VAL A 13 -19.92 6.16 24.06
C VAL A 13 -19.42 6.81 22.78
N ALA A 14 -18.16 7.28 22.81
CA ALA A 14 -17.44 7.58 21.60
C ALA A 14 -17.31 6.25 20.84
N ALA A 15 -18.22 6.02 19.90
CA ALA A 15 -18.05 4.99 18.90
C ALA A 15 -16.80 5.37 18.10
N MET A 16 -15.64 4.83 18.51
CA MET A 16 -14.45 4.84 17.67
C MET A 16 -14.84 4.10 16.41
N ALA A 17 -15.12 4.84 15.33
CA ALA A 17 -15.16 4.28 14.00
C ALA A 17 -13.78 3.65 13.81
N ALA A 18 -13.71 2.32 13.89
CA ALA A 18 -12.57 1.58 13.38
C ALA A 18 -12.58 1.81 11.87
N THR A 19 -12.00 2.93 11.46
CA THR A 19 -11.63 3.15 10.07
C THR A 19 -10.70 2.00 9.79
N SER A 20 -11.17 1.01 9.03
CA SER A 20 -10.28 -0.04 8.57
C SER A 20 -9.11 0.68 7.93
N LEU A 21 -7.88 0.40 8.39
CA LEU A 21 -6.71 0.67 7.56
C LEU A 21 -6.83 -0.28 6.37
N GLN A 22 -7.71 0.07 5.43
CA GLN A 22 -7.77 -0.59 4.15
C GLN A 22 -6.38 -0.40 3.56
N GLY A 23 -5.67 -1.51 3.35
CA GLY A 23 -4.28 -1.43 2.93
C GLY A 23 -4.13 -0.58 1.68
N ALA A 24 -3.21 0.38 1.70
CA ALA A 24 -3.07 1.33 0.62
C ALA A 24 -2.59 0.60 -0.66
N VAL A 25 -3.19 0.94 -1.79
CA VAL A 25 -2.67 0.51 -3.10
C VAL A 25 -1.59 1.51 -3.52
N VAL A 26 -0.35 1.04 -3.60
CA VAL A 26 0.81 1.84 -3.99
C VAL A 26 1.25 1.42 -5.38
N ARG A 27 1.22 2.34 -6.34
CA ARG A 27 1.72 2.08 -7.70
C ARG A 27 3.19 2.44 -7.79
N ILE A 28 3.99 1.51 -8.32
CA ILE A 28 5.44 1.65 -8.47
C ILE A 28 5.75 1.70 -9.96
N ALA A 29 6.30 2.83 -10.40
CA ALA A 29 6.70 3.07 -11.79
C ALA A 29 8.19 3.39 -11.94
N ALA A 30 8.94 3.41 -10.83
CA ALA A 30 10.36 3.74 -10.80
C ALA A 30 11.15 2.71 -9.99
N ASP A 31 12.43 2.62 -10.33
CA ASP A 31 13.37 1.66 -9.74
C ASP A 31 13.68 2.00 -8.28
N VAL A 32 13.94 0.97 -7.47
CA VAL A 32 14.40 1.14 -6.09
C VAL A 32 15.90 1.40 -6.12
N THR A 33 16.29 2.62 -5.74
CA THR A 33 17.69 3.10 -5.80
C THR A 33 18.29 3.40 -4.43
N THR A 34 17.48 3.31 -3.37
CA THR A 34 17.86 3.45 -1.96
C THR A 34 17.14 2.39 -1.14
N ASP A 35 17.70 2.05 0.02
CA ASP A 35 17.09 1.09 0.94
C ASP A 35 15.63 1.45 1.22
N THR A 36 14.75 0.47 1.01
CA THR A 36 13.30 0.66 1.05
C THR A 36 12.64 -0.54 1.70
N THR A 37 11.61 -0.30 2.53
CA THR A 37 10.78 -1.36 3.11
C THR A 37 9.37 -1.30 2.54
N TRP A 38 8.93 -2.40 1.92
CA TRP A 38 7.55 -2.61 1.55
C TRP A 38 6.82 -3.33 2.67
N ARG A 39 5.80 -2.63 3.19
CA ARG A 39 5.02 -3.08 4.36
C ARG A 39 3.82 -3.94 4.00
N ALA A 40 3.48 -4.86 4.90
CA ALA A 40 2.34 -5.77 4.74
C ALA A 40 0.98 -5.05 4.76
N THR A 41 0.94 -3.82 5.27
CA THR A 41 -0.25 -2.96 5.24
C THR A 41 -0.59 -2.47 3.84
N ASN A 42 0.23 -2.71 2.82
CA ASN A 42 0.04 -2.16 1.47
C ASN A 42 -0.01 -3.27 0.41
N THR A 43 -0.68 -2.97 -0.70
CA THR A 43 -0.55 -3.72 -1.96
C THR A 43 0.24 -2.89 -2.95
N TYR A 44 1.35 -3.43 -3.46
CA TYR A 44 2.19 -2.78 -4.45
C TYR A 44 1.83 -3.26 -5.85
N ILE A 45 1.56 -2.34 -6.77
CA ILE A 45 1.31 -2.63 -8.19
C ILE A 45 2.47 -2.09 -9.01
N LEU A 46 3.17 -2.97 -9.72
CA LEU A 46 4.31 -2.61 -10.56
C LEU A 46 3.80 -2.25 -11.95
N ASP A 47 3.95 -0.97 -12.34
CA ASP A 47 3.45 -0.46 -13.63
C ASP A 47 4.39 -0.75 -14.81
N THR A 48 5.59 -1.26 -14.51
CA THR A 48 6.63 -1.66 -15.47
C THR A 48 7.58 -2.65 -14.78
N VAL A 49 8.73 -2.94 -15.40
CA VAL A 49 9.82 -3.65 -14.75
C VAL A 49 10.53 -2.70 -13.78
N ILE A 50 10.50 -3.07 -12.50
CA ILE A 50 11.13 -2.35 -11.40
C ILE A 50 12.40 -3.08 -11.00
N TYR A 51 13.52 -2.39 -11.08
CA TYR A 51 14.81 -2.91 -10.67
C TYR A 51 15.16 -2.44 -9.27
N VAL A 52 15.80 -3.31 -8.50
CA VAL A 52 16.56 -2.90 -7.31
C VAL A 52 18.00 -2.66 -7.76
N ARG A 53 18.49 -1.41 -7.64
CA ARG A 53 19.79 -0.98 -8.17
C ARG A 53 20.63 -0.27 -7.11
N ASN A 54 21.87 0.08 -7.47
CA ASN A 54 22.80 0.85 -6.65
C ASN A 54 23.10 0.19 -5.29
N SER A 55 23.16 -1.13 -5.26
CA SER A 55 23.34 -1.90 -4.02
C SER A 55 22.27 -1.63 -2.96
N ALA A 56 21.11 -1.09 -3.35
CA ALA A 56 19.98 -0.88 -2.46
C ALA A 56 19.39 -2.22 -2.00
N THR A 57 18.85 -2.25 -0.78
CA THR A 57 18.08 -3.35 -0.24
C THR A 57 16.59 -3.03 -0.30
N LEU A 58 15.82 -3.87 -1.00
CA LEU A 58 14.37 -3.89 -0.87
C LEU A 58 13.99 -4.96 0.16
N THR A 59 13.54 -4.54 1.34
CA THR A 59 12.97 -5.43 2.34
C THR A 59 11.46 -5.55 2.14
N ILE A 60 10.95 -6.76 2.01
CA ILE A 60 9.51 -7.03 1.88
C ILE A 60 9.04 -7.73 3.16
N GLU A 61 8.16 -7.09 3.92
CA GLU A 61 7.59 -7.69 5.13
C GLU A 61 6.75 -8.93 4.77
N PRO A 62 6.77 -10.00 5.59
CA PRO A 62 5.88 -11.13 5.42
C PRO A 62 4.41 -10.69 5.35
N GLY A 63 3.66 -11.21 4.37
CA GLY A 63 2.27 -10.83 4.13
C GLY A 63 2.07 -9.65 3.18
N THR A 64 3.15 -9.01 2.70
CA THR A 64 3.06 -7.98 1.66
C THR A 64 2.59 -8.55 0.33
N VAL A 65 1.64 -7.88 -0.31
CA VAL A 65 1.15 -8.26 -1.65
C VAL A 65 1.82 -7.40 -2.71
N VAL A 66 2.48 -8.05 -3.67
CA VAL A 66 3.11 -7.41 -4.83
C VAL A 66 2.50 -7.99 -6.11
N LYS A 67 2.01 -7.12 -7.00
CA LYS A 67 1.33 -7.50 -8.24
C LYS A 67 1.96 -6.80 -9.43
N GLY A 68 2.06 -7.49 -10.55
CA GLY A 68 2.29 -6.86 -11.85
C GLY A 68 1.02 -6.18 -12.37
N ALA A 69 1.15 -4.98 -12.95
CA ALA A 69 0.04 -4.33 -13.64
C ALA A 69 -0.32 -5.08 -14.93
N THR A 70 -1.61 -5.28 -15.16
CA THR A 70 -2.15 -5.91 -16.39
C THR A 70 -2.17 -4.96 -17.58
N THR A 71 -1.93 -3.67 -17.34
CA THR A 71 -1.88 -2.63 -18.36
C THR A 71 -0.66 -1.77 -18.08
N VAL A 72 0.37 -1.93 -18.90
CA VAL A 72 1.55 -1.07 -18.85
C VAL A 72 1.15 0.30 -19.37
N THR A 73 1.15 1.28 -18.48
CA THR A 73 0.74 2.66 -18.79
C THR A 73 1.93 3.49 -19.26
N ILE A 74 3.17 2.98 -19.09
CA ILE A 74 4.40 3.72 -19.38
C ILE A 74 5.29 2.92 -20.33
N PRO A 75 5.51 3.39 -21.57
CA PRO A 75 6.57 2.88 -22.43
C PRO A 75 7.93 3.16 -21.79
N ARG A 76 8.76 2.12 -21.64
CA ARG A 76 10.18 2.25 -21.30
C ARG A 76 10.98 1.59 -22.40
N ASP A 77 11.99 2.31 -22.90
CA ASP A 77 12.90 1.78 -23.91
C ASP A 77 13.59 0.51 -23.40
N GLY A 78 13.60 -0.53 -24.24
CA GLY A 78 14.20 -1.83 -23.91
C GLY A 78 13.34 -2.76 -23.05
N ILE A 79 12.12 -2.36 -22.66
CA ILE A 79 11.17 -3.25 -21.96
C ILE A 79 10.01 -3.57 -22.93
N PRO A 80 9.75 -4.87 -23.21
CA PRO A 80 8.59 -5.24 -24.02
C PRO A 80 7.30 -4.67 -23.43
N ASN A 81 6.41 -4.20 -24.30
CA ASN A 81 5.09 -3.74 -23.90
C ASN A 81 4.38 -4.85 -23.10
N ASN A 82 3.65 -4.43 -22.07
CA ASN A 82 2.83 -5.31 -21.22
C ASN A 82 3.62 -6.23 -20.27
N VAL A 83 4.89 -5.95 -20.00
CA VAL A 83 5.66 -6.64 -18.95
C VAL A 83 5.75 -5.78 -17.69
N SER A 84 5.34 -6.37 -16.57
CA SER A 84 5.52 -5.83 -15.22
C SER A 84 6.18 -6.87 -14.34
N ALA A 85 7.29 -6.53 -13.71
CA ALA A 85 8.05 -7.47 -12.88
C ALA A 85 8.92 -6.74 -11.85
N LEU A 86 9.29 -7.42 -10.78
CA LEU A 86 10.32 -6.98 -9.84
C LEU A 86 11.60 -7.76 -10.15
N TRP A 87 12.65 -7.07 -10.57
CA TRP A 87 13.95 -7.67 -10.86
C TRP A 87 14.96 -7.23 -9.80
N VAL A 88 15.43 -8.20 -9.01
CA VAL A 88 16.48 -7.96 -8.03
C VAL A 88 17.81 -8.29 -8.69
N THR A 89 18.48 -7.25 -9.19
CA THR A 89 19.82 -7.36 -9.77
C THR A 89 20.85 -7.12 -8.67
N ARG A 90 21.90 -7.97 -8.61
CA ARG A 90 23.04 -7.79 -7.71
C ARG A 90 24.04 -6.82 -8.28
#